data_AF-A0A7W0CBG7-F1
#
_entry.id   AF-A0A7W0CBG7-F1
#
_cell.length_a   1.000
_cell.length_b   1.000
_cell.length_c   1.000
_cell.angle_alpha   90.00
_cell.angle_beta   90.00
_cell.angle_gamma   90.00
#
_symmetry.space_group_name_H-M   'P 1'
#
loop_
_entity.id
_entity.type
_entity.pdbx_description
1 polymer ?
#
loop_
_entity_poly.entity_id
_entity_poly.type
_entity_poly.pdbx_seq_one_letter_code
_entity_poly.pdbx_strand_id
1 'polypeptide(L)'
;MQKVIIAFMEDLSEYGPEELFFRRRAPMADSRSKATVADFKKFAESFPDYPRALLFLGQSLREQGKLAEAHYYLGQYYRENGEPENAMLHFTRALRETRQPVLTEKIHKAQKSLKAEQAKKPGQDEKNRSEGLAKTSYSVKTEKLHGKRAPALGS
;
A
#
# COMPACT_ATOMS: atom_id res chain seq x y z
N MET A 1 24.69 -16.87 -13.12
CA MET A 1 24.70 -15.72 -12.19
C MET A 1 24.22 -14.49 -12.94
N GLN A 2 23.14 -13.86 -12.45
CA GLN A 2 22.44 -12.74 -13.07
C GLN A 2 23.33 -11.49 -13.11
N LYS A 3 23.69 -11.01 -14.30
CA LYS A 3 24.37 -9.72 -14.52
C LYS A 3 23.65 -8.79 -15.51
N VAL A 4 22.38 -9.04 -15.82
CA VAL A 4 21.68 -8.30 -16.91
C VAL A 4 20.45 -7.52 -16.42
N ILE A 5 20.22 -7.41 -15.11
CA ILE A 5 19.16 -6.54 -14.55
C ILE A 5 19.75 -5.27 -13.90
N ILE A 6 21.06 -5.06 -13.98
CA ILE A 6 21.76 -3.91 -13.40
C ILE A 6 22.20 -2.97 -14.53
N ALA A 7 21.23 -2.38 -15.23
CA ALA A 7 21.51 -1.23 -16.11
C ALA A 7 20.51 -0.08 -15.90
N PHE A 8 19.55 -0.24 -14.98
CA PHE A 8 18.61 0.82 -14.57
C PHE A 8 18.61 1.07 -13.06
N MET A 9 19.55 0.45 -12.33
CA MET A 9 19.65 0.49 -10.87
C MET A 9 21.01 0.97 -10.35
N GLU A 10 21.93 1.40 -11.23
CA GLU A 10 23.28 1.84 -10.84
C GLU A 10 23.35 3.21 -10.17
N ASP A 11 22.21 3.88 -9.95
CA ASP A 11 22.16 5.22 -9.31
C ASP A 11 21.09 5.33 -8.21
N LEU A 12 20.73 4.21 -7.56
CA LEU A 12 19.66 4.20 -6.55
C LEU A 12 20.14 3.92 -5.12
N SER A 13 21.45 3.69 -4.91
CA SER A 13 22.02 3.54 -3.57
C SER A 13 22.09 4.85 -2.79
N GLU A 14 21.97 6.00 -3.46
CA GLU A 14 21.89 7.32 -2.81
C GLU A 14 20.48 7.66 -2.28
N TYR A 15 19.44 6.95 -2.72
CA TYR A 15 18.05 7.31 -2.43
C TYR A 15 17.37 6.29 -1.53
N GLY A 16 16.84 6.75 -0.39
CA GLY A 16 16.06 5.91 0.53
C GLY A 16 14.77 5.35 -0.10
N PRO A 17 14.17 4.29 0.49
CA PRO A 17 12.94 3.69 -0.01
C PRO A 17 11.80 4.71 -0.15
N GLU A 18 11.75 5.74 0.70
CA GLU A 18 10.79 6.83 0.63
C GLU A 18 10.90 7.66 -0.66
N GLU A 19 12.12 7.98 -1.11
CA GLU A 19 12.36 8.78 -2.32
C GLU A 19 12.08 7.95 -3.58
N LEU A 20 12.53 6.70 -3.58
CA LEU A 20 12.21 5.71 -4.62
C LEU A 20 10.70 5.46 -4.71
N PHE A 21 10.01 5.48 -3.58
CA PHE A 21 8.57 5.37 -3.52
C PHE A 21 7.87 6.62 -4.02
N PHE A 22 8.31 7.82 -3.62
CA PHE A 22 7.77 9.08 -4.12
C PHE A 22 7.91 9.18 -5.63
N ARG A 23 9.06 8.78 -6.19
CA ARG A 23 9.30 8.75 -7.64
C ARG A 23 8.48 7.69 -8.36
N ARG A 24 8.17 6.56 -7.74
CA ARG A 24 7.20 5.59 -8.29
C ARG A 24 5.75 6.07 -8.15
N ARG A 25 5.44 6.98 -7.22
CA ARG A 25 4.08 7.55 -7.02
C ARG A 25 3.82 8.80 -7.87
N ALA A 26 4.83 9.66 -8.05
CA ALA A 26 4.81 10.89 -8.84
C ALA A 26 4.24 10.75 -10.28
N PRO A 27 4.42 9.62 -10.99
CA PRO A 27 3.88 9.42 -12.32
C PRO A 27 2.33 9.34 -12.34
N MET A 28 1.66 9.15 -11.20
CA MET A 28 0.20 9.25 -11.15
C MET A 28 -0.32 10.70 -11.28
N ALA A 29 0.54 11.73 -11.11
CA ALA A 29 0.16 13.14 -11.21
C ALA A 29 0.43 13.77 -12.58
N ASP A 30 1.39 13.24 -13.36
CA ASP A 30 1.69 13.70 -14.73
C ASP A 30 1.32 12.59 -15.72
N SER A 31 0.49 12.92 -16.71
CA SER A 31 -0.20 12.03 -17.68
C SER A 31 0.73 11.11 -18.52
N ARG A 32 2.05 11.20 -18.35
CA ARG A 32 3.05 10.64 -19.27
C ARG A 32 3.72 9.35 -18.81
N SER A 33 3.51 8.89 -17.57
CA SER A 33 3.94 7.56 -17.15
C SER A 33 3.05 7.09 -16.02
N LYS A 34 2.30 5.99 -16.15
CA LYS A 34 1.57 5.42 -15.02
C LYS A 34 2.45 4.35 -14.42
N ALA A 35 2.92 4.53 -13.19
CA ALA A 35 3.65 3.46 -12.50
C ALA A 35 2.78 2.20 -12.49
N THR A 36 3.38 1.10 -12.93
CA THR A 36 2.62 -0.11 -13.20
C THR A 36 2.55 -0.99 -11.94
N VAL A 37 1.58 -1.90 -11.92
CA VAL A 37 1.54 -2.99 -10.94
C VAL A 37 2.88 -3.75 -10.88
N ALA A 38 3.59 -3.89 -12.01
CA ALA A 38 4.88 -4.56 -12.05
C ALA A 38 5.97 -3.77 -11.29
N ASP A 39 5.95 -2.43 -11.38
CA ASP A 39 6.92 -1.57 -10.70
C ASP A 39 6.73 -1.60 -9.18
N PHE A 40 5.48 -1.51 -8.72
CA PHE A 40 5.16 -1.62 -7.30
C PHE A 40 5.41 -3.04 -6.75
N LYS A 41 5.17 -4.08 -7.56
CA LYS A 41 5.49 -5.45 -7.17
C LYS A 41 6.99 -5.64 -6.95
N LYS A 42 7.82 -5.23 -7.92
CA LYS A 42 9.29 -5.27 -7.78
C LYS A 42 9.78 -4.46 -6.59
N PHE A 43 9.16 -3.30 -6.34
CA PHE A 43 9.49 -2.47 -5.20
C PHE A 43 9.17 -3.17 -3.87
N ALA A 44 7.97 -3.74 -3.73
CA ALA A 44 7.59 -4.48 -2.52
C ALA A 44 8.50 -5.71 -2.28
N GLU A 45 8.98 -6.36 -3.34
CA GLU A 45 9.95 -7.46 -3.24
C GLU A 45 11.35 -6.98 -2.82
N SER A 46 11.75 -5.77 -3.22
CA SER A 46 13.06 -5.19 -2.90
C SER A 46 13.10 -4.55 -1.50
N PHE A 47 11.95 -4.10 -1.00
CA PHE A 47 11.80 -3.41 0.28
C PHE A 47 10.66 -4.05 1.09
N PRO A 48 10.87 -5.29 1.60
CA PRO A 48 9.84 -6.02 2.34
C PRO A 48 9.41 -5.30 3.63
N ASP A 49 10.31 -4.52 4.23
CA ASP A 49 10.05 -3.71 5.44
C ASP A 49 9.34 -2.38 5.15
N TYR A 50 8.81 -2.19 3.95
CA TYR A 50 8.08 -0.98 3.54
C TYR A 50 6.61 -1.28 3.23
N PRO A 51 5.73 -1.40 4.25
CA PRO A 51 4.33 -1.82 4.08
C PRO A 51 3.55 -0.95 3.10
N ARG A 52 3.87 0.35 2.99
CA ARG A 52 3.21 1.24 2.02
C ARG A 52 3.35 0.75 0.58
N ALA A 53 4.40 0.01 0.23
CA ALA A 53 4.52 -0.60 -1.11
C ALA A 53 3.33 -1.54 -1.41
N LEU A 54 2.89 -2.32 -0.40
CA LEU A 54 1.76 -3.24 -0.51
C LEU A 54 0.43 -2.50 -0.67
N LEU A 55 0.26 -1.37 0.02
CA LEU A 55 -0.93 -0.52 -0.11
C LEU A 55 -1.11 -0.04 -1.55
N PHE A 56 -0.07 0.55 -2.14
CA PHE A 56 -0.13 1.09 -3.50
C PHE A 56 -0.24 -0.02 -4.54
N LEU A 57 0.45 -1.15 -4.36
CA LEU A 57 0.26 -2.32 -5.20
C LEU A 57 -1.21 -2.79 -5.20
N GLY A 58 -1.83 -2.87 -4.02
CA GLY A 58 -3.24 -3.21 -3.88
C GLY A 58 -4.17 -2.21 -4.59
N GLN A 59 -3.91 -0.91 -4.46
CA GLN A 59 -4.66 0.14 -5.15
C GLN A 59 -4.53 0.05 -6.67
N SER A 60 -3.31 -0.09 -7.20
CA SER A 60 -3.07 -0.23 -8.65
C SER A 60 -3.70 -1.50 -9.21
N LEU A 61 -3.71 -2.60 -8.47
CA LEU A 61 -4.40 -3.84 -8.86
C LEU A 61 -5.92 -3.64 -8.91
N ARG A 62 -6.49 -2.89 -7.95
CA ARG A 62 -7.92 -2.55 -7.94
C ARG A 62 -8.30 -1.73 -9.17
N GLU A 63 -7.49 -0.75 -9.55
CA GLU A 63 -7.69 0.05 -10.76
C GLU A 63 -7.62 -0.79 -12.04
N GLN A 64 -6.84 -1.87 -12.05
CA GLN A 64 -6.80 -2.85 -13.15
C GLN A 64 -7.93 -3.88 -13.11
N GLY A 65 -8.88 -3.77 -12.17
CA GLY A 65 -9.96 -4.74 -11.99
C GLY A 65 -9.51 -6.10 -11.40
N LYS A 66 -8.26 -6.23 -10.95
CA LYS A 66 -7.70 -7.43 -10.33
C LYS A 66 -8.05 -7.47 -8.85
N LEU A 67 -9.34 -7.59 -8.55
CA LEU A 67 -9.90 -7.40 -7.21
C LEU A 67 -9.40 -8.43 -6.19
N ALA A 68 -9.22 -9.69 -6.61
CA ALA A 68 -8.71 -10.75 -5.75
C ALA A 68 -7.27 -10.44 -5.28
N GLU A 69 -6.37 -10.14 -6.21
CA GLU A 69 -4.99 -9.77 -5.91
C GLU A 69 -4.92 -8.46 -5.13
N ALA A 70 -5.74 -7.47 -5.47
CA ALA A 70 -5.82 -6.21 -4.75
C ALA A 70 -6.14 -6.43 -3.26
N HIS A 71 -7.17 -7.20 -2.98
CA HIS A 71 -7.55 -7.55 -1.61
C HIS A 71 -6.51 -8.41 -0.90
N TYR A 72 -5.79 -9.28 -1.60
CA TYR A 72 -4.68 -10.02 -1.02
C TYR A 72 -3.55 -9.10 -0.53
N TYR A 73 -3.07 -8.17 -1.37
CA TYR A 73 -1.98 -7.26 -0.98
C TYR A 73 -2.42 -6.22 0.06
N LEU A 74 -3.68 -5.77 0.03
CA LEU A 74 -4.23 -4.94 1.11
C LEU A 74 -4.29 -5.71 2.43
N GLY A 75 -4.65 -7.00 2.42
CA GLY A 75 -4.63 -7.84 3.61
C GLY A 75 -3.23 -7.98 4.21
N GLN A 76 -2.21 -8.13 3.35
CA GLN A 76 -0.80 -8.13 3.77
C GLN A 76 -0.39 -6.78 4.39
N TYR A 77 -0.76 -5.66 3.75
CA TYR A 77 -0.51 -4.31 4.31
C TYR A 77 -1.05 -4.15 5.73
N TYR A 78 -2.32 -4.50 5.95
CA TYR A 78 -2.93 -4.39 7.28
C TYR A 78 -2.31 -5.35 8.31
N ARG A 79 -1.86 -6.53 7.88
CA ARG A 79 -1.13 -7.46 8.76
C ARG A 79 0.19 -6.85 9.22
N GLU A 80 0.99 -6.31 8.32
CA GLU A 80 2.28 -5.66 8.66
C GLU A 80 2.09 -4.42 9.54
N ASN A 81 0.97 -3.70 9.38
CA ASN A 81 0.62 -2.57 10.23
C ASN A 81 0.06 -2.97 11.61
N GLY A 82 -0.08 -4.27 11.91
CA GLY A 82 -0.63 -4.74 13.18
C GLY A 82 -2.15 -4.55 13.30
N GLU A 83 -2.87 -4.54 12.18
CA GLU A 83 -4.33 -4.41 12.09
C GLU A 83 -4.96 -5.73 11.62
N PRO A 84 -4.97 -6.79 12.47
CA PRO A 84 -5.31 -8.14 12.03
C PRO A 84 -6.80 -8.32 11.67
N GLU A 85 -7.71 -7.54 12.26
CA GLU A 85 -9.13 -7.54 11.87
C GLU A 85 -9.30 -7.09 10.41
N ASN A 86 -8.65 -5.98 10.05
CA ASN A 86 -8.65 -5.44 8.68
C ASN A 86 -7.96 -6.40 7.71
N ALA A 87 -6.84 -7.01 8.12
CA ALA A 87 -6.15 -8.01 7.31
C ALA A 87 -7.06 -9.21 6.98
N MET A 88 -7.76 -9.75 7.99
CA MET A 88 -8.69 -10.88 7.80
C MET A 88 -9.87 -10.53 6.90
N LEU A 89 -10.43 -9.32 7.04
CA LEU A 89 -11.49 -8.81 6.17
C LEU A 89 -11.04 -8.82 4.70
N HIS A 90 -9.85 -8.28 4.43
CA HIS A 90 -9.29 -8.21 3.10
C HIS A 90 -8.96 -9.59 2.52
N PHE A 91 -8.37 -10.50 3.29
CA PHE A 91 -8.15 -11.89 2.84
C PHE A 91 -9.46 -12.61 2.51
N THR A 92 -10.50 -12.40 3.31
CA THR A 92 -11.82 -12.99 3.05
C THR A 92 -12.43 -12.48 1.75
N ARG A 93 -12.29 -11.17 1.47
CA ARG A 93 -12.73 -10.60 0.18
C ARG A 93 -11.90 -11.15 -0.98
N ALA A 94 -10.59 -11.29 -0.81
CA ALA A 94 -9.73 -11.90 -1.84
C ALA A 94 -10.17 -13.33 -2.21
N LEU A 95 -10.57 -14.14 -1.21
CA LEU A 95 -11.10 -15.49 -1.43
C LEU A 95 -12.44 -15.53 -2.17
N ARG A 96 -13.29 -14.52 -1.98
CA ARG A 96 -14.58 -14.43 -2.69
C ARG A 96 -14.40 -14.14 -4.18
N GLU A 97 -13.39 -13.34 -4.51
CA GLU A 97 -13.14 -12.88 -5.88
C GLU A 97 -12.22 -13.83 -6.68
N THR A 98 -11.37 -14.62 -6.00
CA THR A 98 -10.39 -15.47 -6.69
C THR A 98 -10.99 -16.73 -7.28
N ARG A 99 -10.54 -17.09 -8.48
CA ARG A 99 -10.71 -18.44 -9.07
C ARG A 99 -9.38 -19.17 -9.26
N GLN A 100 -8.27 -18.55 -8.85
CA GLN A 100 -6.92 -19.06 -9.05
C GLN A 100 -6.51 -19.93 -7.85
N PRO A 101 -6.28 -21.24 -8.02
CA PRO A 101 -5.92 -22.14 -6.91
C PRO A 101 -4.67 -21.68 -6.16
N VAL A 102 -3.67 -21.18 -6.89
CA VAL A 102 -2.41 -20.69 -6.33
C VAL A 102 -2.64 -19.49 -5.40
N LEU A 103 -3.53 -18.57 -5.77
CA LEU A 103 -3.84 -17.41 -4.93
C LEU A 103 -4.66 -17.84 -3.70
N THR A 104 -5.61 -18.77 -3.87
CA THR A 104 -6.38 -19.35 -2.78
C THR A 104 -5.49 -19.97 -1.71
N GLU A 105 -4.49 -20.76 -2.12
CA GLU A 105 -3.52 -21.35 -1.20
C GLU A 105 -2.72 -20.28 -0.43
N LYS A 106 -2.23 -19.25 -1.14
CA LYS A 106 -1.52 -18.12 -0.52
C LYS A 106 -2.38 -17.40 0.52
N ILE A 107 -3.66 -17.17 0.21
CA ILE A 107 -4.57 -16.49 1.14
C ILE A 107 -4.83 -17.35 2.38
N HIS A 108 -5.09 -18.66 2.21
CA HIS A 108 -5.27 -19.56 3.36
C HIS A 108 -4.04 -19.63 4.26
N LYS A 109 -2.84 -19.69 3.66
CA LYS A 109 -1.59 -19.64 4.42
C LYS A 109 -1.45 -18.34 5.21
N ALA A 110 -1.78 -17.20 4.60
CA ALA A 110 -1.75 -15.90 5.26
C ALA A 110 -2.76 -15.78 6.40
N GLN A 111 -3.99 -16.29 6.22
CA GLN A 111 -4.99 -16.33 7.29
C GLN A 111 -4.55 -17.22 8.46
N LYS A 112 -3.92 -18.38 8.17
CA LYS A 112 -3.40 -19.29 9.19
C LYS A 112 -2.28 -18.65 9.99
N SER A 113 -1.31 -18.01 9.32
CA SER A 113 -0.21 -17.31 10.01
C SER A 113 -0.73 -16.15 10.86
N LEU A 114 -1.66 -15.35 10.34
CA LEU A 114 -2.26 -14.23 11.06
C LEU A 114 -2.93 -14.68 12.37
N LYS A 115 -3.72 -15.76 12.32
CA LYS A 115 -4.35 -16.33 13.53
C LYS A 115 -3.31 -16.82 14.54
N ALA A 116 -2.24 -17.46 14.07
CA ALA A 116 -1.15 -17.92 14.93
C ALA A 116 -0.37 -16.75 15.57
N GLU A 117 -0.21 -15.63 14.86
CA GLU A 117 0.39 -14.40 15.38
C GLU A 117 -0.47 -13.77 16.48
N GLN A 118 -1.79 -13.75 16.31
CA GLN A 118 -2.72 -13.24 17.33
C GLN A 118 -2.76 -14.12 18.58
N ALA A 119 -2.73 -15.45 18.43
CA ALA A 119 -2.72 -16.38 19.57
C ALA A 119 -1.50 -16.21 20.48
N LYS A 120 -0.39 -15.64 19.96
CA LYS A 120 0.83 -15.37 20.72
C LYS A 120 0.83 -14.01 21.44
N LYS A 121 -0.15 -13.13 21.17
CA LYS A 121 -0.26 -11.78 21.76
C LYS A 121 -1.59 -11.58 22.50
N PRO A 122 -1.89 -12.31 23.59
CA PRO A 122 -3.08 -12.01 24.38
C PRO A 122 -2.88 -10.68 25.13
N GLY A 123 -3.65 -9.63 24.81
CA GLY A 123 -3.83 -8.48 25.71
C GLY A 123 -3.61 -7.04 25.21
N GLN A 124 -3.69 -6.73 23.90
CA GLN A 124 -3.54 -5.34 23.41
C GLN A 124 -4.77 -4.75 22.68
N ASP A 125 -5.91 -5.46 22.71
CA ASP A 125 -7.01 -5.23 21.77
C ASP A 125 -7.84 -3.95 22.00
N GLU A 126 -7.76 -3.28 23.15
CA GLU A 126 -8.60 -2.09 23.40
C GLU A 126 -7.93 -0.74 23.09
N LYS A 127 -6.59 -0.63 23.11
CA LYS A 127 -5.93 0.68 23.01
C LYS A 127 -5.65 1.14 21.57
N ASN A 128 -5.52 0.22 20.61
CA ASN A 128 -5.13 0.55 19.23
C ASN A 128 -6.31 0.85 18.29
N ARG A 129 -7.55 0.60 18.71
CA ARG A 129 -8.76 0.83 17.89
C ARG A 129 -9.04 2.32 17.65
N SER A 130 -8.63 3.21 18.55
CA SER A 130 -8.77 4.66 18.41
C SER A 130 -7.63 5.34 17.64
N GLU A 131 -6.42 4.77 17.65
CA GLU A 131 -5.26 5.36 16.96
C GLU A 131 -5.17 5.03 15.47
N GLY A 132 -5.65 3.85 15.03
CA GLY A 132 -5.62 3.46 13.61
C GLY A 132 -6.52 4.33 12.72
N LEU A 133 -7.68 4.75 13.24
CA LEU A 133 -8.61 5.64 12.55
C LEU A 133 -8.11 7.10 12.49
N ALA A 134 -7.25 7.51 13.42
CA ALA A 134 -6.64 8.85 13.43
C ALA A 134 -5.41 8.98 12.50
N LYS A 135 -4.73 7.86 12.18
CA LYS A 135 -3.55 7.86 11.29
C LYS A 135 -3.90 7.67 9.80
N THR A 136 -5.05 7.06 9.50
CA THR A 136 -5.57 6.92 8.13
C THR A 136 -6.30 8.19 7.64
N SER A 137 -6.48 9.18 8.52
CA SER A 137 -7.15 10.47 8.23
C SER A 137 -6.18 11.60 7.83
N TYR A 138 -4.90 11.31 7.60
CA TYR A 138 -3.99 12.30 7.01
C TYR A 138 -4.23 12.44 5.49
N SER A 139 -4.75 13.61 5.13
CA SER A 139 -4.93 14.20 3.80
C SER A 139 -6.20 13.86 3.00
N VAL A 140 -7.36 14.17 3.59
CA VAL A 140 -8.36 15.01 2.90
C VAL A 140 -8.83 16.10 3.87
N LYS A 141 -7.92 17.02 4.23
CA LYS A 141 -8.34 18.35 4.68
C LYS A 141 -8.50 19.18 3.41
N THR A 142 -9.75 19.38 3.01
CA THR A 142 -10.13 20.43 2.07
C THR A 142 -9.73 21.78 2.67
N GLU A 143 -8.66 22.36 2.14
CA GLU A 143 -8.35 23.78 2.36
C GLU A 143 -9.49 24.62 1.76
N LYS A 144 -10.44 24.99 2.60
CA LYS A 144 -11.19 26.23 2.45
C LYS A 144 -10.33 27.33 3.06
N LEU A 145 -9.45 27.95 2.28
CA LEU A 145 -8.76 29.18 2.67
C LEU A 145 -8.83 30.22 1.54
N HIS A 146 -9.81 31.11 1.69
CA HIS A 146 -9.69 32.56 1.54
C HIS A 146 -9.00 33.14 0.29
N GLY A 147 -9.77 33.26 -0.80
CA GLY A 147 -9.58 34.34 -1.78
C GLY A 147 -10.20 35.65 -1.28
N LYS A 148 -9.53 36.35 -0.36
CA LYS A 148 -9.83 37.77 -0.04
C LYS A 148 -8.55 38.60 -0.04
N ARG A 149 -8.38 39.37 -1.12
CA ARG A 149 -7.93 40.78 -1.22
C ARG A 149 -6.97 40.98 -2.40
N ALA A 150 -7.45 41.66 -3.43
CA ALA A 150 -6.62 42.55 -4.23
C ALA A 150 -6.70 43.96 -3.62
N PRO A 151 -5.58 44.66 -3.37
CA PRO A 151 -5.58 46.07 -3.02
C PRO A 151 -5.71 46.96 -4.27
N ALA A 152 -6.21 48.17 -4.03
CA ALA A 152 -6.50 49.21 -5.00
C ALA A 152 -5.29 49.64 -5.85
N LEU A 153 -5.55 49.97 -7.12
CA LEU A 153 -4.77 50.93 -7.88
C LEU A 153 -5.67 52.15 -8.10
N GLY A 154 -5.34 53.23 -7.40
CA GLY A 154 -5.86 54.55 -7.67
C GLY A 154 -4.99 55.26 -8.71
N SER A 155 -5.64 55.94 -9.64
CA SER A 155 -5.34 57.29 -10.15
C SER A 155 -6.57 57.77 -10.89
#